data_AF-A0A1H9QI78-F1
#
_entry.id   AF-A0A1H9QI78-F1
#
_cell.length_a   1.000
_cell.length_b   1.000
_cell.length_c   1.000
_cell.angle_alpha   90.00
_cell.angle_beta   90.00
_cell.angle_gamma   90.00
#
_symmetry.space_group_name_H-M   'P 1'
#
loop_
_entity.id
_entity.type
_entity.pdbx_description
1 polymer ?
#
loop_
_entity_poly.entity_id
_entity_poly.type
_entity_poly.pdbx_seq_one_letter_code
_entity_poly.pdbx_strand_id
1 'polypeptide(L)'
;MSGVANAERPNPERGEAALEIGGEHLLVRPSFAALVAAEAELGPLFALVERAAEGKLSLAELVGLFWHCLVDRERMTREALGEAVLAVGLARVTPVLRAILQQILAGK
;
A
#
# COMPACT_ATOMS: atom_id res chain seq x y z
N MET A 1 -13.84 30.05 1.42
CA MET A 1 -12.50 29.80 0.85
C MET A 1 -12.17 28.35 1.12
N SER A 2 -12.59 27.46 0.23
CA SER A 2 -12.40 26.01 0.36
C SER A 2 -10.92 25.69 0.29
N GLY A 3 -10.36 25.29 1.44
CA GLY A 3 -9.05 24.64 1.48
C GLY A 3 -9.20 23.27 0.85
N VAL A 4 -8.92 23.17 -0.45
CA VAL A 4 -8.67 21.89 -1.10
C VAL A 4 -7.49 21.30 -0.33
N ALA A 5 -7.75 20.25 0.46
CA ALA A 5 -6.70 19.48 1.11
C ALA A 5 -5.69 19.13 0.00
N ASN A 6 -4.49 19.66 0.12
CA ASN A 6 -3.44 19.47 -0.87
C ASN A 6 -3.19 17.96 -0.93
N ALA A 7 -3.68 17.29 -1.97
CA ALA A 7 -3.33 15.90 -2.22
C ALA A 7 -1.83 15.90 -2.50
N GLU A 8 -1.06 15.58 -1.47
CA GLU A 8 0.39 15.62 -1.53
C GLU A 8 0.83 14.68 -2.64
N ARG A 9 1.49 15.21 -3.67
CA ARG A 9 1.93 14.40 -4.80
C ARG A 9 2.98 13.40 -4.29
N PRO A 10 2.92 12.12 -4.68
CA PRO A 10 3.90 11.14 -4.24
C PRO A 10 5.30 11.59 -4.63
N ASN A 11 6.23 11.58 -3.69
CA ASN A 11 7.64 11.84 -3.97
C ASN A 11 8.33 10.51 -4.36
N PRO A 12 8.70 10.32 -5.64
CA PRO A 12 9.34 9.10 -6.10
C PRO A 12 10.75 8.93 -5.51
N GLU A 13 11.38 9.99 -4.98
CA GLU A 13 12.66 9.90 -4.27
C GLU A 13 12.52 9.30 -2.86
N ARG A 14 11.29 9.16 -2.32
CA ARG A 14 11.03 8.72 -0.93
C ARG A 14 10.53 7.28 -0.66
N GLY A 15 10.30 6.35 -1.56
CA GLY A 15 9.59 6.45 -2.82
C GLY A 15 8.14 6.15 -2.51
N GLU A 16 7.34 7.18 -2.69
CA GLU A 16 5.94 7.14 -2.38
C GLU A 16 5.16 6.74 -3.63
N ALA A 17 4.04 6.07 -3.42
CA ALA A 17 3.04 5.85 -4.47
C ALA A 17 1.70 6.40 -4.01
N ALA A 18 0.93 6.96 -4.93
CA ALA A 18 -0.43 7.39 -4.66
C ALA A 18 -1.36 6.17 -4.63
N LEU A 19 -2.21 6.12 -3.61
CA LEU A 19 -3.30 5.16 -3.47
C LEU A 19 -4.62 5.92 -3.49
N GLU A 20 -5.33 5.83 -4.61
CA GLU A 20 -6.64 6.47 -4.79
C GLU A 20 -7.74 5.46 -4.48
N ILE A 21 -8.41 5.63 -3.35
CA ILE A 21 -9.35 4.62 -2.86
C ILE A 21 -10.41 5.22 -1.96
N GLY A 22 -11.67 4.77 -2.07
CA GLY A 22 -12.76 5.27 -1.22
C GLY A 22 -13.03 6.78 -1.35
N GLY A 23 -12.63 7.41 -2.46
CA GLY A 23 -12.70 8.86 -2.64
C GLY A 23 -11.56 9.63 -1.96
N GLU A 24 -10.63 8.94 -1.30
CA GLU A 24 -9.44 9.50 -0.67
C GLU A 24 -8.22 9.41 -1.58
N HIS A 25 -7.33 10.40 -1.45
CA HIS A 25 -5.99 10.39 -2.05
C HIS A 25 -4.98 10.16 -0.94
N LEU A 26 -4.53 8.91 -0.82
CA LEU A 26 -3.56 8.50 0.18
C LEU A 26 -2.17 8.33 -0.42
N LEU A 27 -1.17 8.29 0.45
CA LEU A 27 0.20 7.93 0.11
C LEU A 27 0.62 6.65 0.80
N VAL A 28 1.25 5.75 0.06
CA VAL A 28 1.97 4.60 0.60
C VAL A 28 3.48 4.79 0.43
N ARG A 29 4.25 4.33 1.41
CA ARG A 29 5.71 4.41 1.45
C ARG A 29 6.28 3.16 2.13
N PRO A 30 6.94 2.25 1.40
CA PRO A 30 7.61 1.09 1.99
C PRO A 30 8.95 1.49 2.63
N SER A 31 8.88 2.25 3.72
CA SER A 31 10.06 2.56 4.54
C SER A 31 10.56 1.31 5.28
N PHE A 32 11.80 1.32 5.78
CA PHE A 32 12.33 0.21 6.58
C PHE A 32 11.39 -0.19 7.73
N ALA A 33 10.92 0.77 8.52
CA ALA A 33 10.02 0.50 9.65
C ALA A 33 8.67 -0.10 9.19
N ALA A 34 8.12 0.39 8.08
CA ALA A 34 6.90 -0.15 7.49
C ALA A 34 7.08 -1.59 7.01
N LEU A 35 8.19 -1.88 6.32
CA LEU A 35 8.49 -3.21 5.81
C LEU A 35 8.78 -4.22 6.92
N VAL A 36 9.46 -3.81 7.99
CA VAL A 36 9.66 -4.66 9.19
C VAL A 36 8.32 -4.95 9.89
N ALA A 37 7.45 -3.94 10.01
CA ALA A 37 6.11 -4.15 10.59
C ALA A 37 5.25 -5.07 9.72
N ALA A 38 5.31 -4.91 8.39
CA ALA A 38 4.64 -5.79 7.45
C ALA A 38 5.17 -7.22 7.53
N GLU A 39 6.50 -7.41 7.59
CA GLU A 39 7.11 -8.74 7.70
C GLU A 39 6.75 -9.45 9.00
N ALA A 40 6.67 -8.71 10.11
CA ALA A 40 6.25 -9.25 11.40
C ALA A 40 4.82 -9.81 11.40
N GLU A 41 3.94 -9.29 10.53
CA GLU A 41 2.55 -9.73 10.42
C GLU A 41 2.34 -10.73 9.27
N LEU A 42 2.90 -10.46 8.10
CA LEU A 42 2.63 -11.17 6.85
C LEU A 42 3.64 -12.30 6.57
N GLY A 43 4.67 -12.41 7.42
CA GLY A 43 5.81 -13.29 7.22
C GLY A 43 6.84 -12.71 6.25
N PRO A 44 7.87 -13.50 5.89
CA PRO A 44 9.03 -13.04 5.14
C PRO A 44 8.66 -12.30 3.84
N LEU A 45 9.28 -11.15 3.59
CA LEU A 45 8.98 -10.32 2.40
C LEU A 45 9.21 -11.07 1.08
N PHE A 46 10.25 -11.92 1.00
CA PHE A 46 10.48 -12.76 -0.19
C PHE A 46 9.34 -13.74 -0.43
N ALA A 47 8.84 -14.41 0.61
CA ALA A 47 7.71 -15.32 0.49
C ALA A 47 6.44 -14.58 0.08
N LEU A 48 6.23 -13.35 0.57
CA LEU A 48 5.12 -12.48 0.15
C LEU A 48 5.21 -12.12 -1.34
N VAL A 49 6.40 -11.75 -1.82
CA VAL A 49 6.65 -11.43 -3.23
C VAL A 49 6.42 -12.64 -4.13
N GLU A 50 6.89 -13.83 -3.74
CA GLU A 50 6.66 -15.08 -4.48
C GLU A 50 5.16 -15.38 -4.60
N ARG A 51 4.40 -15.29 -3.49
CA ARG A 51 2.94 -15.47 -3.52
C ARG A 51 2.27 -14.47 -4.47
N ALA A 52 2.71 -13.22 -4.48
CA ALA A 52 2.19 -12.22 -5.41
C ALA A 52 2.50 -12.56 -6.88
N ALA A 53 3.73 -12.98 -7.18
CA ALA A 53 4.13 -13.37 -8.53
C ALA A 53 3.35 -14.61 -9.04
N GLU A 54 3.02 -15.53 -8.14
CA GLU A 54 2.22 -16.72 -8.44
C GLU A 54 0.70 -16.45 -8.49
N GLY A 55 0.25 -15.22 -8.23
CA GLY A 55 -1.17 -14.89 -8.16
C GLY A 55 -1.90 -15.50 -6.95
N LYS A 56 -1.15 -15.84 -5.90
CA LYS A 56 -1.65 -16.46 -4.65
C LYS A 56 -1.76 -15.48 -3.49
N LEU A 57 -1.49 -14.19 -3.72
CA LEU A 57 -1.63 -13.17 -2.67
C LEU A 57 -3.10 -13.02 -2.27
N SER A 58 -3.39 -13.25 -0.99
CA SER A 58 -4.74 -13.06 -0.46
C SER A 58 -5.09 -11.57 -0.33
N LEU A 59 -6.39 -11.28 -0.27
CA LEU A 59 -6.88 -9.92 -0.02
C LEU A 59 -6.36 -9.37 1.32
N ALA A 60 -6.31 -10.22 2.36
CA ALA A 60 -5.84 -9.82 3.69
C ALA A 60 -4.36 -9.42 3.67
N GLU A 61 -3.52 -10.14 2.93
CA GLU A 61 -2.09 -9.81 2.78
C GLU A 61 -1.89 -8.52 1.99
N LEU A 62 -2.65 -8.31 0.92
CA LEU A 62 -2.61 -7.07 0.15
C LEU A 62 -2.99 -5.87 1.01
N VAL A 63 -4.13 -5.97 1.73
CA VAL A 63 -4.60 -4.90 2.63
C VAL A 63 -3.62 -4.69 3.77
N GLY A 64 -3.05 -5.75 4.35
CA GLY A 64 -2.03 -5.65 5.39
C GLY A 64 -0.77 -4.93 4.90
N LEU A 65 -0.27 -5.26 3.71
CA LEU A 65 0.90 -4.61 3.14
C LEU A 65 0.65 -3.11 2.91
N PHE A 66 -0.52 -2.75 2.35
CA PHE A 66 -0.90 -1.35 2.17
C PHE A 66 -1.05 -0.62 3.50
N TRP A 67 -1.68 -1.26 4.49
CA TRP A 67 -1.88 -0.70 5.82
C TRP A 67 -0.55 -0.32 6.48
N HIS A 68 0.44 -1.22 6.42
CA HIS A 68 1.77 -0.95 6.99
C HIS A 68 2.54 0.11 6.21
N CYS A 69 2.32 0.21 4.90
CA CYS A 69 2.96 1.22 4.05
C CYS A 69 2.23 2.58 4.09
N LEU A 70 1.02 2.69 4.62
CA LEU A 70 0.24 3.92 4.61
C LEU A 70 0.95 5.02 5.41
N VAL A 71 1.15 6.20 4.80
CA VAL A 71 1.86 7.32 5.41
C VAL A 71 1.04 7.95 6.54
N ASP A 72 -0.26 8.19 6.28
CA ASP A 72 -1.18 8.81 7.22
C ASP A 72 -2.29 7.81 7.58
N ARG A 73 -2.05 7.01 8.62
CA ARG A 73 -3.00 6.01 9.13
C ARG A 73 -4.13 6.62 9.96
N GLU A 74 -4.09 7.91 10.27
CA GLU A 74 -5.18 8.57 11.01
C GLU A 74 -6.36 8.91 10.09
N ARG A 75 -6.11 9.00 8.78
CA ARG A 75 -7.15 9.27 7.77
C ARG A 75 -8.10 8.12 7.51
N MET A 76 -7.73 6.89 7.87
CA MET A 76 -8.62 5.74 7.70
C MET A 76 -8.27 4.59 8.63
N THR A 77 -9.28 3.78 8.95
CA THR A 77 -9.06 2.52 9.65
C THR A 77 -8.64 1.43 8.66
N ARG A 78 -8.08 0.34 9.19
CA ARG A 78 -7.68 -0.81 8.38
C ARG A 78 -8.89 -1.50 7.75
N GLU A 79 -9.99 -1.55 8.48
CA GLU A 79 -11.26 -2.09 8.01
C GLU A 79 -11.79 -1.23 6.84
N ALA A 80 -11.77 0.10 6.99
CA ALA A 80 -12.18 1.00 5.92
C ALA A 80 -11.29 0.88 4.67
N LEU A 81 -9.98 0.69 4.83
CA LEU A 81 -9.07 0.39 3.73
C LEU A 81 -9.47 -0.90 3.00
N GLY A 82 -9.77 -1.97 3.76
CA GLY A 82 -10.19 -3.26 3.20
C GLY A 82 -11.50 -3.15 2.41
N GLU A 83 -12.51 -2.49 2.96
CA GLU A 83 -13.79 -2.23 2.29
C GLU A 83 -13.59 -1.38 1.03
N ALA A 84 -12.71 -0.37 1.10
CA ALA A 84 -12.41 0.48 -0.04
C ALA A 84 -11.69 -0.30 -1.17
N VAL A 85 -10.76 -1.21 -0.83
CA VAL A 85 -10.12 -2.14 -1.79
C VAL A 85 -11.15 -3.05 -2.43
N LEU A 86 -12.06 -3.61 -1.64
CA LEU A 86 -13.13 -4.47 -2.15
C LEU A 86 -14.04 -3.70 -3.12
N ALA A 87 -14.41 -2.46 -2.78
CA ALA A 87 -15.29 -1.62 -3.60
C ALA A 87 -14.67 -1.21 -4.94
N VAL A 88 -13.37 -0.88 -4.99
CA VAL A 88 -12.70 -0.50 -6.24
C VAL A 88 -12.21 -1.70 -7.07
N GLY A 89 -12.02 -2.85 -6.41
CA GLY A 89 -11.54 -4.09 -7.00
C GLY A 89 -10.01 -4.18 -7.14
N LEU A 90 -9.50 -5.42 -7.12
CA LEU A 90 -8.06 -5.72 -7.13
C LEU A 90 -7.32 -5.10 -8.32
N ALA A 91 -7.92 -5.14 -9.53
CA ALA A 91 -7.30 -4.61 -10.73
C ALA A 91 -6.91 -3.12 -10.61
N ARG A 92 -7.69 -2.32 -9.86
CA ARG A 92 -7.42 -0.89 -9.65
C ARG A 92 -6.26 -0.63 -8.69
N VAL A 93 -6.01 -1.54 -7.75
CA VAL A 93 -4.94 -1.40 -6.75
C VAL A 93 -3.65 -2.12 -7.10
N THR A 94 -3.69 -3.06 -8.06
CA THR A 94 -2.51 -3.79 -8.54
C THR A 94 -1.33 -2.90 -8.98
N PRO A 95 -1.52 -1.72 -9.63
CA PRO A 95 -0.40 -0.85 -9.95
C PRO A 95 0.39 -0.37 -8.72
N VAL A 96 -0.31 -0.04 -7.63
CA VAL A 96 0.31 0.37 -6.36
C VAL A 96 1.03 -0.81 -5.71
N LEU A 97 0.40 -1.98 -5.71
CA LEU A 97 1.05 -3.22 -5.25
C LEU A 97 2.34 -3.49 -6.02
N ARG A 98 2.33 -3.38 -7.35
CA ARG A 98 3.52 -3.57 -8.19
C ARG A 98 4.64 -2.61 -7.79
N ALA A 99 4.32 -1.33 -7.55
CA ALA A 99 5.31 -0.35 -7.13
C ALA A 99 5.98 -0.74 -5.80
N ILE A 100 5.19 -1.15 -4.80
CA ILE A 100 5.72 -1.61 -3.51
C ILE A 100 6.62 -2.85 -3.69
N LEU A 101 6.17 -3.86 -4.43
CA LEU A 101 6.94 -5.09 -4.64
C LEU A 101 8.26 -4.81 -5.40
N GLN A 102 8.24 -3.90 -6.37
CA GLN A 102 9.45 -3.46 -7.06
C GLN A 102 10.43 -2.79 -6.09
N GLN A 103 9.96 -1.94 -5.17
CA GLN A 103 10.82 -1.28 -4.19
C GLN A 103 11.40 -2.26 -3.17
N ILE A 104 10.65 -3.31 -2.78
CA ILE A 104 11.16 -4.38 -1.92
C ILE A 104 12.32 -5.12 -2.60
N LEU A 105 12.18 -5.42 -3.90
CA LEU A 105 13.16 -6.23 -4.65
C LEU A 105 14.37 -5.44 -5.14
N ALA A 106 14.15 -4.26 -5.72
CA ALA A 106 15.19 -3.47 -6.35
C ALA A 106 15.84 -2.48 -5.38
N GLY A 107 15.28 -2.32 -4.17
CA GLY A 107 15.54 -1.14 -3.37
C GLY A 107 15.01 0.09 -4.07
N LYS A 108 15.39 1.25 -3.55
CA LYS A 108 14.88 2.53 -4.01
C LYS A 108 15.84 3.67 -3.72
#